data_AF-A0A6C0CG27-F1
#
_entry.id   AF-A0A6C0CG27-F1
#
_cell.length_a   1.000
_cell.length_b   1.000
_cell.length_c   1.000
_cell.angle_alpha   90.00
_cell.angle_beta   90.00
_cell.angle_gamma   90.00
#
_symmetry.space_group_name_H-M   'P 1'
#
loop_
_entity.id
_entity.type
_entity.pdbx_description
1 polymer ?
#
loop_
_entity_poly.entity_id
_entity_poly.type
_entity_poly.pdbx_seq_one_letter_code
_entity_poly.pdbx_strand_id
1 'polypeptide(L)'
;MDKPIFEFNLDLSDYNILALNDTIRMLVIQVVVQVLFVLRNPEVELLSNIFIENTLFIILGVMVYWLLFNYVIVLKNKDKVNNSDYYQDVYTRK
;
A
#
# COMPACT_ATOMS: atom_id res chain seq x y z
N MET A 1 2.54 15.09 11.71
CA MET A 1 3.39 14.06 12.36
C MET A 1 4.63 14.03 11.50
N ASP A 2 5.72 14.63 11.98
CA ASP A 2 6.66 15.25 11.04
C ASP A 2 7.89 14.39 10.77
N LYS A 3 8.10 13.28 11.50
CA LYS A 3 9.14 12.28 11.21
C LYS A 3 8.73 10.86 11.62
N PRO A 4 9.11 9.82 10.84
CA PRO A 4 8.90 8.44 11.23
C PRO A 4 9.82 8.03 12.39
N ILE A 5 9.38 7.06 13.19
CA ILE A 5 10.17 6.50 14.30
C ILE A 5 11.30 5.62 13.76
N PHE A 6 11.08 4.97 12.62
CA PHE A 6 12.06 4.14 11.93
C PHE A 6 12.16 4.57 10.48
N GLU A 7 13.40 4.69 9.99
CA GLU A 7 13.70 5.06 8.61
C GLU A 7 14.63 3.99 8.02
N PHE A 8 14.21 3.41 6.89
CA PHE A 8 15.00 2.43 6.16
C PHE A 8 15.38 3.03 4.81
N ASN A 9 16.69 3.21 4.59
CA ASN A 9 17.21 3.67 3.32
C ASN A 9 17.44 2.45 2.41
N LEU A 10 16.53 2.23 1.47
CA LEU A 10 16.60 1.14 0.51
C LEU A 10 17.13 1.68 -0.83
N ASP A 11 18.05 0.95 -1.45
CA ASP A 11 18.56 1.26 -2.79
C ASP A 11 17.57 0.74 -3.86
N LEU A 12 16.44 1.44 -3.99
CA LEU A 12 15.35 1.13 -4.91
C LEU A 12 14.92 2.41 -5.63
N SER A 13 14.32 2.27 -6.81
CA SER A 13 13.73 3.41 -7.52
C SER A 13 12.51 3.97 -6.77
N ASP A 14 12.24 5.27 -6.92
CA ASP A 14 11.09 5.94 -6.29
C ASP A 14 9.75 5.26 -6.61
N TYR A 15 9.62 4.74 -7.84
CA TYR A 15 8.46 3.96 -8.27
C TYR A 15 8.28 2.68 -7.43
N ASN A 16 9.37 1.93 -7.21
CA ASN A 16 9.33 0.71 -6.41
C ASN A 16 9.09 1.02 -4.92
N ILE A 17 9.63 2.13 -4.41
CA ILE A 17 9.38 2.59 -3.05
C ILE A 17 7.90 2.93 -2.85
N LEU A 18 7.28 3.62 -3.80
CA LEU A 18 5.87 3.95 -3.72
C LEU A 18 4.98 2.70 -3.79
N ALA A 19 5.31 1.76 -4.68
CA ALA A 19 4.61 0.49 -4.78
C ALA A 19 4.72 -0.33 -3.49
N LEU A 20 5.92 -0.41 -2.90
CA LEU A 20 6.17 -1.08 -1.63
C LEU A 20 5.38 -0.44 -0.49
N ASN A 21 5.34 0.89 -0.43
CA ASN A 21 4.58 1.61 0.58
C ASN A 21 3.08 1.31 0.49
N ASP A 22 2.53 1.25 -0.72
CA ASP A 22 1.12 0.86 -0.93
C ASP A 22 0.87 -0.62 -0.57
N THR A 23 1.81 -1.52 -0.88
CA THR A 23 1.72 -2.93 -0.43
C THR A 23 1.71 -3.02 1.10
N ILE A 24 2.65 -2.35 1.79
CA ILE A 24 2.71 -2.33 3.25
C ILE A 24 1.43 -1.74 3.84
N ARG A 25 0.93 -0.63 3.28
CA ARG A 25 -0.33 0.00 3.71
C ARG A 25 -1.50 -0.99 3.63
N MET A 26 -1.62 -1.71 2.52
CA MET A 26 -2.68 -2.70 2.34
C MET A 26 -2.54 -3.90 3.29
N LEU A 27 -1.32 -4.36 3.56
CA LEU A 27 -1.08 -5.42 4.56
C LEU A 27 -1.45 -4.98 5.98
N VAL A 28 -1.11 -3.75 6.37
CA VAL A 28 -1.49 -3.20 7.68
C VAL A 28 -3.02 -3.16 7.81
N ILE A 29 -3.72 -2.68 6.79
CA ILE A 29 -5.20 -2.67 6.77
C ILE A 29 -5.73 -4.09 6.93
N GLN A 30 -5.20 -5.06 6.18
CA GLN A 30 -5.64 -6.45 6.23
C GLN A 30 -5.45 -7.08 7.62
N VAL A 31 -4.32 -6.82 8.28
CA VAL A 31 -4.08 -7.29 9.66
C VAL A 31 -5.07 -6.66 10.64
N VAL A 32 -5.28 -5.34 10.56
CA VAL A 32 -6.23 -4.64 11.44
C VAL A 32 -7.65 -5.17 11.25
N VAL A 33 -8.09 -5.35 9.99
CA VAL A 33 -9.40 -5.88 9.67
C VAL A 33 -9.56 -7.32 10.19
N GLN A 34 -8.54 -8.18 10.04
CA GLN A 34 -8.59 -9.54 10.55
C GLN A 34 -8.72 -9.58 12.07
N VAL A 35 -7.97 -8.73 12.79
CA VAL A 35 -8.09 -8.61 14.25
C VAL A 35 -9.52 -8.25 14.64
N LEU A 36 -10.10 -7.22 14.00
CA LEU A 36 -11.48 -6.81 14.27
C LEU A 36 -12.50 -7.90 13.91
N PHE A 37 -12.25 -8.65 12.84
CA PHE A 37 -13.10 -9.73 12.40
C PHE A 37 -13.14 -10.89 13.40
N VAL A 38 -11.99 -11.27 13.95
CA VAL A 38 -11.86 -12.31 14.98
C VAL A 38 -12.48 -11.87 16.30
N LEU A 39 -12.30 -10.60 16.70
CA LEU A 39 -12.96 -10.07 17.90
C LEU A 39 -14.50 -10.15 17.80
N ARG A 40 -15.04 -10.01 16.60
CA ARG A 40 -16.48 -10.13 16.33
C ARG A 40 -16.94 -11.59 16.19
N ASN A 41 -16.06 -12.48 15.73
CA ASN A 41 -16.37 -13.88 15.44
C ASN A 41 -15.32 -14.78 16.12
N PRO A 42 -15.50 -15.11 17.42
CA PRO A 42 -14.50 -15.84 18.20
C PRO A 42 -14.24 -17.27 17.72
N GLU A 43 -15.15 -17.83 16.90
CA GLU A 43 -15.02 -19.13 16.23
C GLU A 43 -13.92 -19.12 15.15
N VAL A 44 -13.48 -17.93 14.70
CA VAL A 44 -12.53 -17.78 13.60
C VAL A 44 -11.12 -17.54 14.16
N GLU A 45 -10.17 -18.35 13.71
CA GLU A 45 -8.77 -18.17 14.04
C GLU A 45 -8.16 -16.93 13.36
N LEU A 46 -7.20 -16.29 14.04
CA LEU A 46 -6.51 -15.10 13.54
C LEU A 46 -5.77 -15.37 12.22
N LEU A 47 -5.06 -16.49 12.13
CA LEU A 47 -4.33 -16.91 10.93
C LEU A 47 -5.09 -18.01 10.17
N SER A 48 -6.38 -17.80 9.95
CA SER A 48 -7.20 -18.74 9.18
C SER A 48 -6.76 -18.83 7.72
N ASN A 49 -7.10 -19.93 7.05
CA ASN A 49 -6.87 -20.08 5.61
C ASN A 49 -7.51 -18.94 4.80
N ILE A 50 -8.71 -18.50 5.19
CA ILE A 50 -9.42 -17.37 4.55
C ILE A 50 -8.60 -16.08 4.68
N PHE A 51 -7.97 -15.84 5.83
CA PHE A 51 -7.10 -14.69 6.02
C PHE A 51 -5.89 -14.74 5.09
N ILE A 52 -5.24 -15.90 4.99
CA ILE A 52 -4.06 -16.09 4.13
C ILE A 52 -4.45 -15.89 2.65
N GLU A 53 -5.53 -16.52 2.20
CA GLU A 53 -6.05 -16.36 0.83
C GLU A 53 -6.37 -14.90 0.51
N ASN A 54 -7.11 -14.21 1.38
CA ASN A 54 -7.44 -12.79 1.19
C ASN A 54 -6.18 -11.91 1.17
N THR A 55 -5.20 -12.22 1.99
CA THR A 55 -3.91 -11.49 2.01
C THR A 55 -3.19 -11.65 0.67
N LEU A 56 -3.14 -12.88 0.12
CA LEU A 56 -2.55 -13.14 -1.19
C LEU A 56 -3.31 -12.42 -2.31
N PHE A 57 -4.65 -12.39 -2.26
CA PHE A 57 -5.46 -11.67 -3.25
C PHE A 57 -5.20 -10.17 -3.21
N ILE A 58 -5.03 -9.58 -2.03
CA ILE A 58 -4.70 -8.17 -1.87
C ILE A 58 -3.30 -7.87 -2.44
N ILE A 59 -2.30 -8.68 -2.12
CA ILE A 59 -0.94 -8.50 -2.67
C ILE A 59 -0.99 -8.56 -4.20
N LEU A 60 -1.65 -9.58 -4.75
CA LEU A 60 -1.80 -9.73 -6.20
C LEU A 60 -2.53 -8.53 -6.82
N GLY A 61 -3.61 -8.05 -6.20
CA GLY A 61 -4.36 -6.88 -6.65
C GLY A 61 -3.51 -5.61 -6.67
N VAL A 62 -2.69 -5.39 -5.65
CA VAL A 62 -1.75 -4.26 -5.61
C VAL A 62 -0.70 -4.40 -6.71
N MET A 63 -0.13 -5.58 -6.93
CA MET A 63 0.83 -5.81 -8.02
C MET A 63 0.20 -5.55 -9.39
N VAL A 64 -1.01 -6.04 -9.63
CA VAL A 64 -1.78 -5.79 -10.85
C VAL A 64 -2.06 -4.29 -11.03
N TYR A 65 -2.38 -3.57 -9.95
CA TYR A 65 -2.57 -2.13 -10.01
C TYR A 65 -1.30 -1.42 -10.50
N TRP A 66 -0.14 -1.71 -9.89
CA TRP A 66 1.11 -1.06 -10.25
C TRP A 66 1.59 -1.43 -11.66
N LEU A 67 1.47 -2.69 -12.06
CA LEU A 67 1.94 -3.17 -13.36
C LEU A 67 1.03 -2.78 -14.53
N LEU A 68 -0.29 -2.75 -14.32
CA LEU A 68 -1.26 -2.57 -15.41
C LEU A 68 -2.03 -1.25 -15.26
N PHE A 69 -2.69 -1.01 -14.13
CA PHE A 69 -3.60 0.13 -14.00
C PHE A 69 -2.89 1.48 -13.91
N ASN A 70 -1.71 1.54 -13.29
CA ASN A 70 -0.92 2.77 -13.23
C ASN A 70 -0.48 3.25 -14.63
N TYR A 71 -0.38 2.33 -15.60
CA TYR A 71 -0.11 2.69 -16.99
C TYR A 71 -1.37 3.17 -17.75
N VAL A 72 -2.55 2.68 -17.36
CA VAL A 72 -3.81 2.96 -18.06
C VAL A 72 -4.48 4.23 -17.55
N ILE A 73 -4.40 4.52 -16.25
CA ILE A 73 -5.15 5.61 -15.61
C ILE A 73 -4.20 6.53 -14.85
N VAL A 74 -4.05 7.76 -15.33
CA VAL A 74 -3.29 8.82 -14.66
C VAL A 74 -4.25 9.93 -14.22
N LEU A 75 -4.43 10.07 -12.90
CA LEU A 75 -5.21 11.15 -12.31
C LEU A 75 -4.28 12.34 -12.01
N LYS A 76 -4.48 13.46 -12.70
CA LYS A 76 -3.69 14.68 -12.51
C LYS A 76 -4.48 15.71 -11.73
N ASN A 77 -3.84 16.35 -10.74
CA ASN A 77 -4.42 17.51 -10.06
C ASN A 77 -4.12 18.79 -10.87
N LYS A 78 -5.13 19.64 -11.05
CA LYS A 78 -5.04 20.89 -11.83
C LYS A 78 -4.03 21.90 -11.26
N ASP A 79 -3.72 21.83 -9.97
CA ASP A 79 -2.87 22.83 -9.31
C ASP A 79 -1.37 22.46 -9.27
N LYS A 80 -0.97 21.33 -9.87
CA LYS A 80 0.43 20.84 -9.91
C LYS A 80 0.94 20.56 -11.33
N VAL A 81 0.56 21.39 -12.30
CA VAL A 81 0.88 21.16 -13.73
C VAL A 81 2.37 21.26 -14.06
N ASN A 82 3.18 21.93 -13.23
CA ASN A 82 4.60 22.22 -13.51
C ASN A 82 5.62 21.27 -12.88
N ASN A 83 5.20 20.30 -12.05
CA ASN A 83 6.10 19.25 -11.58
C ASN A 83 5.83 17.97 -12.39
N SER A 84 6.88 17.42 -13.00
CA SER A 84 6.85 16.11 -13.69
C SER A 84 6.58 14.93 -12.75
N ASP A 85 6.49 15.20 -11.45
CA ASP A 85 6.33 14.20 -10.40
C ASP A 85 4.85 13.94 -10.19
N TYR A 86 4.30 13.06 -11.03
CA TYR A 86 2.93 12.55 -10.89
C TYR A 86 2.76 11.59 -9.71
N TYR A 87 3.86 11.29 -9.00
CA TYR A 87 3.88 10.47 -7.80
C TYR A 87 3.49 11.31 -6.57
N GLN A 88 2.91 10.67 -5.55
CA GLN A 88 2.53 11.35 -4.31
C GLN A 88 3.76 12.04 -3.67
N ASP A 89 3.91 13.35 -3.88
CA ASP A 89 4.94 14.23 -3.29
C ASP A 89 5.07 14.16 -1.76
N VAL A 90 4.17 13.44 -1.08
CA VAL A 90 4.11 13.30 0.38
C VAL A 90 5.31 12.51 0.90
N TYR A 91 5.89 11.60 0.10
CA TYR A 91 6.98 10.72 0.54
C TYR A 91 8.38 11.09 0.01
N THR A 92 8.48 12.01 -0.97
CA THR A 92 9.74 12.31 -1.68
C THR A 92 10.40 13.63 -1.28
N ARG A 93 9.80 14.43 -0.40
CA ARG A 93 10.46 15.65 0.12
C ARG A 93 11.55 15.31 1.12
N LYS A 94 12.81 15.52 0.72
CA LYS A 94 13.94 15.79 1.62
C LYS A 94 13.95 17.26 2.03
#